data_AF-B8HYH4-F1
#
_entry.id   AF-B8HYH4-F1
#
_cell.length_a   1.000
_cell.length_b   1.000
_cell.length_c   1.000
_cell.angle_alpha   90.00
_cell.angle_beta   90.00
_cell.angle_gamma   90.00
#
_symmetry.space_group_name_H-M   'P 1'
#
loop_
_entity.id
_entity.type
_entity.pdbx_description
1 polymer ?
#
loop_
_entity_poly.entity_id
_entity_poly.type
_entity_poly.pdbx_seq_one_letter_code
_entity_poly.pdbx_strand_id
1 'polypeptide(L)'
;MRAELKECASILVDSRLEFVMGEDDYDYVVGLNVYLSLDSYEYIQKNAHIKEALTKSFNYLVDTRFGFEACLEFPIEFYIELIKPEKEWQQKIKYLIENSTLTNQALITEKTFAKSGKSPIIYNEMRFASQSEVRIAQELESAGVLFFPLPLAVRYSTGNFYQDHREVDFLICHDGTWGILEVSYHQGRYEKDQEKDLWFKSAGVLFVQHFTAEQCYEQPKIVVEQFLSILSKHKR
;
A
#
# COMPACT_ATOMS: atom_id res chain seq x y z
N MET A 1 -35.82 -3.59 -12.37
CA MET A 1 -36.11 -3.92 -13.78
C MET A 1 -35.28 -3.12 -14.80
N ARG A 2 -35.45 -1.80 -15.01
CA ARG A 2 -34.66 -1.07 -16.05
C ARG A 2 -33.16 -0.92 -15.76
N ALA A 3 -32.77 -0.82 -14.48
CA ALA A 3 -31.35 -0.76 -14.09
C ALA A 3 -30.68 -2.14 -14.24
N GLU A 4 -31.34 -3.18 -13.75
CA GLU A 4 -30.91 -4.59 -13.88
C GLU A 4 -30.71 -5.02 -15.33
N LEU A 5 -31.56 -4.57 -16.26
CA LEU A 5 -31.39 -4.86 -17.69
C LEU A 5 -30.14 -4.18 -18.29
N LYS A 6 -29.75 -3.01 -17.80
CA LYS A 6 -28.51 -2.34 -18.23
C LYS A 6 -27.27 -3.06 -17.71
N GLU A 7 -27.33 -3.56 -16.49
CA GLU A 7 -26.23 -4.33 -15.90
C GLU A 7 -26.04 -5.66 -16.62
N CYS A 8 -27.14 -6.39 -16.91
CA CYS A 8 -27.06 -7.58 -17.77
C CYS A 8 -26.44 -7.26 -19.13
N ALA A 9 -26.85 -6.16 -19.77
CA ALA A 9 -26.30 -5.77 -21.07
C ALA A 9 -24.79 -5.43 -21.00
N SER A 10 -24.33 -4.75 -19.94
CA SER A 10 -22.90 -4.46 -19.74
C SER A 10 -22.11 -5.75 -19.57
N ILE A 11 -22.58 -6.65 -18.69
CA ILE A 11 -21.95 -7.94 -18.44
C ILE A 11 -21.85 -8.77 -19.73
N LEU A 12 -22.90 -8.79 -20.55
CA LEU A 12 -22.89 -9.50 -21.84
C LEU A 12 -21.81 -8.95 -22.79
N VAL A 13 -21.70 -7.62 -22.89
CA VAL A 13 -20.75 -6.94 -23.79
C VAL A 13 -19.31 -7.14 -23.33
N ASP A 14 -19.07 -7.08 -22.01
CA ASP A 14 -17.73 -7.13 -21.44
C ASP A 14 -17.23 -8.57 -21.23
N SER A 15 -18.10 -9.57 -21.33
CA SER A 15 -17.74 -10.97 -21.13
C SER A 15 -16.92 -11.54 -22.29
N ARG A 16 -15.86 -12.30 -21.95
CA ARG A 16 -15.19 -13.17 -22.93
C ARG A 16 -15.91 -14.51 -22.97
N LEU A 17 -16.23 -14.96 -24.18
CA LEU A 17 -16.96 -16.20 -24.43
C LEU A 17 -16.03 -17.25 -25.02
N GLU A 18 -16.13 -18.48 -24.53
CA GLU A 18 -15.36 -19.62 -25.04
C GLU A 18 -16.26 -20.84 -25.12
N PHE A 19 -16.39 -21.41 -26.32
CA PHE A 19 -17.15 -22.62 -26.52
C PHE A 19 -16.39 -23.82 -25.96
N VAL A 20 -17.10 -24.68 -25.24
CA VAL A 20 -16.57 -25.95 -24.77
C VAL A 20 -16.78 -26.97 -25.89
N MET A 21 -15.71 -27.61 -26.34
CA MET A 21 -15.75 -28.65 -27.37
C MET A 21 -15.88 -30.03 -26.72
N GLY A 22 -16.63 -30.94 -27.34
CA GLY A 22 -16.68 -32.34 -26.91
C GLY A 22 -15.33 -33.05 -27.05
N GLU A 23 -15.11 -34.12 -26.27
CA GLU A 23 -13.85 -34.88 -26.29
C GLU A 23 -13.74 -35.87 -27.48
N ASP A 24 -14.83 -36.12 -28.21
CA ASP A 24 -14.84 -37.05 -29.35
C ASP A 24 -14.31 -36.39 -30.64
N ASP A 25 -13.89 -37.19 -31.63
CA ASP A 25 -13.36 -36.81 -32.96
C ASP A 25 -14.29 -35.92 -33.83
N TYR A 26 -15.44 -35.49 -33.29
CA TYR A 26 -16.37 -34.59 -33.94
C TYR A 26 -16.31 -33.24 -33.22
N ASP A 27 -15.98 -32.17 -33.95
CA ASP A 27 -15.95 -30.79 -33.49
C ASP A 27 -17.37 -30.25 -33.14
N TYR A 28 -18.08 -30.88 -32.20
CA TYR A 28 -19.35 -30.37 -31.68
C TYR A 28 -19.14 -29.57 -30.39
N VAL A 29 -19.88 -28.48 -30.28
CA VAL A 29 -19.88 -27.61 -29.09
C VAL A 29 -20.83 -28.21 -28.06
N VAL A 30 -20.33 -28.42 -26.84
CA VAL A 30 -21.08 -29.00 -25.72
C VAL A 30 -21.43 -27.99 -24.64
N GLY A 31 -20.95 -26.75 -24.72
CA GLY A 31 -21.25 -25.72 -23.72
C GLY A 31 -20.61 -24.38 -24.00
N LEU A 32 -20.80 -23.44 -23.08
CA LEU A 32 -20.26 -22.09 -23.14
C LEU A 32 -19.69 -21.65 -21.80
N ASN A 33 -18.41 -21.31 -21.80
CA ASN A 33 -17.74 -20.63 -20.70
C ASN A 33 -17.83 -19.12 -20.89
N VAL A 34 -18.31 -18.43 -19.86
CA VAL A 34 -18.45 -16.98 -19.79
C VAL A 34 -17.46 -16.44 -18.76
N TYR A 35 -16.39 -15.79 -19.22
CA TYR A 35 -15.39 -15.19 -18.35
C TYR A 35 -15.71 -13.73 -18.06
N LEU A 36 -15.61 -13.34 -16.80
CA LEU A 36 -16.08 -12.07 -16.26
C LEU A 36 -15.03 -11.40 -15.37
N SER A 37 -15.09 -10.07 -15.26
CA SER A 37 -14.34 -9.37 -14.21
C SER A 37 -14.76 -9.86 -12.81
N LEU A 38 -13.89 -9.70 -11.81
CA LEU A 38 -14.18 -10.09 -10.43
C LEU A 38 -15.48 -9.44 -9.92
N ASP A 39 -15.65 -8.14 -10.15
CA ASP A 39 -16.84 -7.39 -9.73
C ASP A 39 -18.12 -7.95 -10.35
N SER A 40 -18.09 -8.26 -11.66
CA SER A 40 -19.24 -8.83 -12.37
C SER A 40 -19.55 -10.25 -11.91
N TYR A 41 -18.51 -11.06 -11.68
CA TYR A 41 -18.68 -12.42 -11.16
C TYR A 41 -19.30 -12.40 -9.77
N GLU A 42 -18.78 -11.58 -8.84
CA GLU A 42 -19.35 -11.43 -7.51
C GLU A 42 -20.81 -10.93 -7.55
N TYR A 43 -21.09 -9.97 -8.43
CA TYR A 43 -22.43 -9.43 -8.61
C TYR A 43 -23.42 -10.52 -9.03
N ILE A 44 -23.06 -11.36 -10.01
CA ILE A 44 -23.95 -12.43 -10.49
C ILE A 44 -24.13 -13.52 -9.44
N GLN A 45 -23.07 -13.90 -8.71
CA GLN A 45 -23.18 -14.92 -7.65
C GLN A 45 -24.11 -14.49 -6.53
N LYS A 46 -24.16 -13.19 -6.22
CA LYS A 46 -25.07 -12.61 -5.22
C LYS A 46 -26.51 -12.42 -5.74
N ASN A 47 -26.73 -12.45 -7.05
CA ASN A 47 -28.00 -12.12 -7.68
C ASN A 47 -28.51 -13.24 -8.62
N ALA A 48 -29.20 -14.23 -8.05
CA ALA A 48 -29.70 -15.40 -8.80
C ALA A 48 -30.59 -15.05 -10.02
N HIS A 49 -31.44 -14.02 -9.90
CA HIS A 49 -32.29 -13.55 -11.00
C HIS A 49 -31.46 -13.01 -12.19
N ILE A 50 -30.35 -12.31 -11.91
CA ILE A 50 -29.44 -11.80 -12.95
C ILE A 50 -28.72 -12.97 -13.63
N LYS A 51 -28.24 -13.95 -12.83
CA LYS A 51 -27.63 -15.17 -13.37
C LYS A 51 -28.58 -15.91 -14.30
N GLU A 52 -29.84 -16.08 -13.91
CA GLU A 52 -30.87 -16.74 -14.72
C GLU A 52 -31.16 -15.95 -16.01
N ALA A 53 -31.31 -14.62 -15.92
CA ALA A 53 -31.54 -13.77 -17.08
C ALA A 53 -30.39 -13.81 -18.09
N LEU A 54 -29.14 -13.78 -17.62
CA LEU A 54 -27.95 -13.93 -18.46
C LEU A 54 -27.89 -15.32 -19.10
N THR A 55 -28.13 -16.39 -18.33
CA THR A 55 -28.16 -17.77 -18.84
C THR A 55 -29.18 -17.92 -19.95
N LYS A 56 -30.41 -17.41 -19.77
CA LYS A 56 -31.44 -17.40 -20.82
C LYS A 56 -31.03 -16.60 -22.05
N SER A 57 -30.37 -15.46 -21.85
CA SER A 57 -29.92 -14.60 -22.94
C SER A 57 -28.84 -15.27 -23.79
N PHE A 58 -27.85 -15.89 -23.14
CA PHE A 58 -26.82 -16.66 -23.83
C PHE A 58 -27.39 -17.89 -24.55
N ASN A 59 -28.30 -18.64 -23.91
CA ASN A 59 -28.97 -19.77 -24.58
C ASN A 59 -29.71 -19.34 -25.84
N TYR A 60 -30.43 -18.20 -25.79
CA TYR A 60 -31.09 -17.64 -26.97
C TYR A 60 -30.10 -17.27 -28.09
N LEU A 61 -28.95 -16.67 -27.74
CA LEU A 61 -27.90 -16.33 -28.71
C LEU A 61 -27.25 -17.57 -29.34
N VAL A 62 -27.06 -18.64 -28.55
CA VAL A 62 -26.51 -19.91 -29.03
C VAL A 62 -27.50 -20.59 -29.97
N ASP A 63 -28.76 -20.72 -29.58
CA ASP A 63 -29.82 -21.35 -30.37
C ASP A 63 -29.99 -20.65 -31.74
N THR A 64 -30.12 -19.32 -31.73
CA THR A 64 -30.30 -18.53 -32.95
C THR A 64 -29.11 -18.59 -33.92
N ARG A 65 -27.89 -18.82 -33.43
CA ARG A 65 -26.68 -18.76 -34.25
C ARG A 65 -26.22 -20.12 -34.75
N PHE A 66 -26.47 -21.18 -34.00
CA PHE A 66 -25.92 -22.51 -34.29
C PHE A 66 -27.00 -23.55 -34.60
N GLY A 67 -28.29 -23.22 -34.45
CA GLY A 67 -29.39 -24.10 -34.84
C GLY A 67 -29.32 -25.46 -34.13
N PHE A 68 -28.98 -25.45 -32.84
CA PHE A 68 -28.89 -26.66 -32.02
C PHE A 68 -30.29 -27.23 -31.81
N GLU A 69 -30.82 -27.93 -32.82
CA GLU A 69 -31.99 -28.77 -32.67
C GLU A 69 -31.62 -29.92 -31.71
N ALA A 70 -32.06 -29.79 -30.46
CA ALA A 70 -32.15 -30.86 -29.46
C ALA A 70 -30.86 -31.32 -28.74
N CYS A 71 -29.98 -30.42 -28.31
CA CYS A 71 -29.14 -30.72 -27.15
C CYS A 71 -29.94 -30.44 -25.87
N LEU A 72 -30.40 -31.50 -25.20
CA LEU A 72 -30.94 -31.41 -23.85
C LEU A 72 -29.81 -30.97 -22.92
N GLU A 73 -29.88 -29.70 -22.50
CA GLU A 73 -28.94 -29.00 -21.61
C GLU A 73 -27.64 -28.55 -22.31
N PHE A 74 -27.61 -27.28 -22.74
CA PHE A 74 -26.38 -26.59 -23.13
C PHE A 74 -25.81 -25.85 -21.90
N PRO A 75 -24.84 -26.43 -21.17
CA PRO A 75 -24.30 -25.82 -19.96
C PRO A 75 -23.66 -24.46 -20.25
N ILE A 76 -24.03 -23.47 -19.45
CA ILE A 76 -23.39 -22.15 -19.40
C ILE A 76 -22.75 -22.00 -18.03
N GLU A 77 -21.42 -21.86 -18.03
CA GLU A 77 -20.64 -21.73 -16.82
C GLU A 77 -19.96 -20.37 -16.76
N PHE A 78 -19.99 -19.75 -15.57
CA PHE A 78 -19.42 -18.43 -15.34
C PHE A 78 -18.10 -18.55 -14.59
N TYR A 79 -17.08 -17.85 -15.06
CA TYR A 79 -15.72 -17.88 -14.53
C TYR A 79 -15.20 -16.47 -14.29
N ILE A 80 -14.28 -16.32 -13.33
CA ILE A 80 -13.51 -15.09 -13.22
C ILE A 80 -12.45 -15.10 -14.33
N GLU A 81 -12.42 -14.06 -15.15
CA GLU A 81 -11.35 -13.82 -16.08
C GLU A 81 -10.10 -13.43 -15.29
N LEU A 82 -9.13 -14.35 -15.26
CA LEU A 82 -7.81 -14.02 -14.76
C LEU A 82 -7.16 -13.05 -15.74
N ILE A 83 -6.79 -11.87 -15.24
CA ILE A 83 -6.03 -10.89 -16.02
C ILE A 83 -4.79 -11.59 -16.53
N LYS A 84 -4.64 -11.68 -17.86
CA LYS A 84 -3.39 -12.15 -18.45
C LYS A 84 -2.33 -11.16 -18.03
N PRO A 85 -1.37 -11.55 -17.18
CA PRO A 85 -0.37 -10.61 -16.74
C PRO A 85 0.43 -10.19 -17.97
N GLU A 86 0.74 -8.91 -18.07
CA GLU A 86 1.49 -8.38 -19.20
C GLU A 86 2.79 -9.19 -19.38
N LYS A 87 3.21 -9.42 -20.62
CA LYS A 87 4.53 -10.02 -20.86
C LYS A 87 5.57 -9.22 -20.08
N GLU A 88 6.40 -9.95 -19.35
CA GLU A 88 7.48 -9.38 -18.53
C GLU A 88 7.04 -8.53 -17.32
N TRP A 89 5.80 -8.67 -16.84
CA TRP A 89 5.33 -7.95 -15.65
C TRP A 89 6.27 -8.10 -14.43
N GLN A 90 6.91 -9.26 -14.28
CA GLN A 90 7.87 -9.51 -13.21
C GLN A 90 9.12 -8.64 -13.35
N GLN A 91 9.66 -8.53 -14.57
CA GLN A 91 10.79 -7.66 -14.87
C GLN A 91 10.40 -6.20 -14.70
N LYS A 92 9.19 -5.81 -15.11
CA LYS A 92 8.67 -4.45 -14.90
C LYS A 92 8.50 -4.11 -13.43
N ILE A 93 7.90 -4.98 -12.63
CA ILE A 93 7.75 -4.78 -11.19
C ILE A 93 9.12 -4.77 -10.51
N LYS A 94 10.02 -5.69 -10.86
CA LYS A 94 11.41 -5.69 -10.37
C LYS A 94 12.11 -4.38 -10.70
N TYR A 95 12.02 -3.91 -11.95
CA TYR A 95 12.54 -2.63 -12.37
C TYR A 95 11.94 -1.47 -11.57
N LEU A 96 10.62 -1.45 -11.33
CA LEU A 96 9.95 -0.42 -10.54
C LEU A 96 10.39 -0.42 -9.07
N ILE A 97 10.64 -1.58 -8.48
CA ILE A 97 11.15 -1.71 -7.11
C ILE A 97 12.61 -1.26 -7.05
N GLU A 98 13.45 -1.73 -7.97
CA GLU A 98 14.89 -1.39 -8.04
C GLU A 98 15.14 0.07 -8.38
N ASN A 99 14.25 0.67 -9.19
CA ASN A 99 14.33 2.07 -9.64
C ASN A 99 13.29 2.96 -8.96
N SER A 100 12.70 2.50 -7.85
CA SER A 100 11.81 3.29 -7.02
C SER A 100 12.61 4.45 -6.42
N THR A 101 12.55 5.61 -7.07
CA THR A 101 13.15 6.86 -6.59
C THR A 101 12.36 7.48 -5.44
N LEU A 102 11.15 6.98 -5.16
CA LEU A 102 10.24 7.50 -4.15
C LEU A 102 10.24 6.60 -2.92
N THR A 103 11.21 6.81 -2.04
CA THR A 103 11.21 6.16 -0.72
C THR A 103 10.34 6.93 0.26
N ASN A 104 9.64 6.23 1.15
CA ASN A 104 8.94 6.85 2.29
C ASN A 104 9.90 7.27 3.42
N GLN A 105 11.20 7.16 3.19
CA GLN A 105 12.27 7.51 4.09
C GLN A 105 12.92 8.82 3.61
N ALA A 106 13.02 9.82 4.49
CA ALA A 106 13.60 11.14 4.23
C ALA A 106 12.93 11.98 3.11
N LEU A 107 11.65 11.71 2.79
CA LEU A 107 10.94 12.41 1.72
C LEU A 107 10.85 13.94 1.95
N ILE A 108 10.61 14.39 3.19
CA ILE A 108 10.53 15.82 3.51
C ILE A 108 11.93 16.44 3.50
N THR A 109 12.90 15.74 4.11
CA THR A 109 14.31 16.14 4.12
C THR A 109 14.86 16.33 2.72
N GLU A 110 14.66 15.37 1.80
CA GLU A 110 15.11 15.46 0.41
C GLU A 110 14.51 16.67 -0.31
N LYS A 111 13.19 16.88 -0.21
CA LYS A 111 12.52 18.04 -0.81
C LYS A 111 13.06 19.35 -0.27
N THR A 112 13.37 19.41 1.02
CA THR A 112 13.93 20.59 1.67
C THR A 112 15.36 20.83 1.21
N PHE A 113 16.18 19.78 1.15
CA PHE A 113 17.58 19.86 0.78
C PHE A 113 17.77 20.20 -0.70
N ALA A 114 16.95 19.65 -1.58
CA ALA A 114 16.94 19.95 -3.02
C ALA A 114 16.78 21.46 -3.30
N LYS A 115 15.92 22.15 -2.53
CA LYS A 115 15.75 23.62 -2.63
C LYS A 115 17.01 24.41 -2.29
N SER A 116 17.91 23.83 -1.50
CA SER A 116 19.16 24.43 -1.05
C SER A 116 20.41 23.84 -1.72
N GLY A 117 20.25 22.97 -2.73
CA GLY A 117 21.37 22.29 -3.40
C GLY A 117 22.13 21.31 -2.50
N LYS A 118 21.51 20.83 -1.41
CA LYS A 118 22.09 19.84 -0.49
C LYS A 118 21.55 18.44 -0.81
N SER A 119 22.21 17.43 -0.29
CA SER A 119 21.78 16.03 -0.35
C SER A 119 21.85 15.38 1.03
N PRO A 120 20.94 14.45 1.36
CA PRO A 120 21.02 13.72 2.61
C PRO A 120 22.33 12.94 2.72
N ILE A 121 22.75 12.69 3.96
CA ILE A 121 23.90 11.83 4.25
C ILE A 121 23.43 10.38 4.16
N ILE A 122 24.18 9.54 3.44
CA ILE A 122 23.90 8.11 3.33
C ILE A 122 24.77 7.34 4.31
N TYR A 123 24.15 6.53 5.16
CA TYR A 123 24.81 5.60 6.07
C TYR A 123 24.01 4.29 6.15
N ASN A 124 24.67 3.14 5.95
CA ASN A 124 24.02 1.82 5.85
C ASN A 124 22.76 1.84 4.96
N GLU A 125 22.88 2.41 3.75
CA GLU A 125 21.80 2.53 2.76
C GLU A 125 20.62 3.43 3.17
N MET A 126 20.64 4.01 4.38
CA MET A 126 19.63 4.91 4.90
C MET A 126 20.07 6.37 4.77
N ARG A 127 19.10 7.27 4.59
CA ARG A 127 19.31 8.72 4.53
C ARG A 127 19.19 9.38 5.90
N PHE A 128 20.00 10.40 6.14
CA PHE A 128 19.99 11.22 7.35
C PHE A 128 20.14 12.70 6.99
N ALA A 129 19.55 13.59 7.78
CA ALA A 129 19.63 15.03 7.58
C ALA A 129 20.93 15.62 8.18
N SER A 130 21.60 14.92 9.10
CA SER A 130 22.87 15.38 9.67
C SER A 130 23.81 14.27 10.17
N GLN A 131 25.03 14.67 10.50
CA GLN A 131 26.00 13.79 11.18
C GLN A 131 25.59 13.47 12.63
N SER A 132 24.85 14.35 13.31
CA SER A 132 24.33 14.07 14.65
C SER A 132 23.33 12.91 14.61
N GLU A 133 22.49 12.84 13.57
CA GLU A 133 21.57 11.71 13.38
C GLU A 133 22.34 10.42 13.06
N VAL A 134 23.35 10.46 12.19
CA VAL A 134 24.20 9.28 11.92
C VAL A 134 24.83 8.73 13.22
N ARG A 135 25.31 9.60 14.12
CA ARG A 135 25.87 9.21 15.42
C ARG A 135 24.84 8.52 16.32
N ILE A 136 23.62 9.03 16.35
CA ILE A 136 22.51 8.41 17.10
C ILE A 136 22.16 7.04 16.51
N ALA A 137 22.08 6.92 15.18
CA ALA A 137 21.80 5.65 14.50
C ALA A 137 22.85 4.57 14.84
N GLN A 138 24.13 4.94 14.87
CA GLN A 138 25.23 4.05 15.28
C GLN A 138 25.07 3.52 16.70
N GLU A 139 24.65 4.37 17.65
CA GLU A 139 24.44 3.95 19.04
C GLU A 139 23.14 3.17 19.24
N LEU A 140 22.08 3.46 18.48
CA LEU A 140 20.87 2.63 18.48
C LEU A 140 21.13 1.24 17.90
N GLU A 141 21.94 1.15 16.84
CA GLU A 141 22.41 -0.11 16.25
C GLU A 141 23.28 -0.90 17.25
N SER A 142 24.24 -0.24 17.91
CA SER A 142 25.11 -0.88 18.91
C SER A 142 24.32 -1.42 20.11
N ALA A 143 23.24 -0.73 20.49
CA ALA A 143 22.33 -1.13 21.56
C ALA A 143 21.32 -2.22 21.15
N GLY A 144 21.28 -2.62 19.87
CA GLY A 144 20.36 -3.65 19.37
C GLY A 144 18.89 -3.23 19.39
N VAL A 145 18.62 -1.93 19.25
CA VAL A 145 17.27 -1.36 19.30
C VAL A 145 16.67 -1.25 17.90
N LEU A 146 15.38 -1.52 17.77
CA LEU A 146 14.66 -1.30 16.51
C LEU A 146 14.37 0.20 16.34
N PHE A 147 14.82 0.79 15.23
CA PHE A 147 14.53 2.18 14.90
C PHE A 147 14.28 2.37 13.41
N PHE A 148 13.63 3.49 13.09
CA PHE A 148 13.34 3.95 11.74
C PHE A 148 13.84 5.40 11.63
N PRO A 149 14.87 5.68 10.82
CA PRO A 149 15.38 7.04 10.64
C PRO A 149 14.62 7.79 9.55
N LEU A 150 14.27 9.04 9.82
CA LEU A 150 13.46 9.91 8.94
C LEU A 150 12.21 9.24 8.35
N PRO A 151 11.37 8.54 9.16
CA PRO A 151 10.17 7.90 8.65
C PRO A 151 9.11 8.96 8.34
N LEU A 152 8.41 8.78 7.20
CA LEU A 152 7.25 9.57 6.86
C LEU A 152 6.00 9.05 7.57
N ALA A 153 5.48 9.80 8.53
CA ALA A 153 4.19 9.53 9.15
C ALA A 153 3.06 10.21 8.36
N VAL A 154 1.91 9.54 8.23
CA VAL A 154 0.72 10.07 7.55
C VAL A 154 -0.49 9.93 8.48
N ARG A 155 -1.32 10.96 8.54
CA ARG A 155 -2.61 10.90 9.24
C ARG A 155 -3.66 11.68 8.49
N TYR A 156 -4.87 11.14 8.41
CA TYR A 156 -6.02 11.84 7.83
C TYR A 156 -6.68 12.79 8.84
N SER A 157 -5.95 13.79 9.34
CA SER A 157 -6.49 14.76 10.31
C SER A 157 -7.22 15.93 9.67
N THR A 158 -6.85 16.30 8.44
CA THR A 158 -7.29 17.55 7.78
C THR A 158 -8.23 17.33 6.60
N GLY A 159 -8.63 16.09 6.31
CA GLY A 159 -9.46 15.79 5.14
C GLY A 159 -8.69 15.59 3.83
N ASN A 160 -7.39 15.88 3.82
CA ASN A 160 -6.52 15.75 2.65
C ASN A 160 -5.70 14.45 2.71
N PHE A 161 -6.13 13.43 1.97
CA PHE A 161 -5.43 12.15 1.88
C PHE A 161 -3.98 12.32 1.42
N TYR A 162 -3.05 11.67 2.14
CA TYR A 162 -1.60 11.61 1.84
C TYR A 162 -0.84 12.95 1.85
N GLN A 163 -1.53 14.08 2.08
CA GLN A 163 -0.92 15.40 2.14
C GLN A 163 -0.61 15.85 3.56
N ASP A 164 -1.28 15.29 4.56
CA ASP A 164 -0.98 15.56 5.96
C ASP A 164 0.02 14.53 6.50
N HIS A 165 1.29 14.80 6.20
CA HIS A 165 2.43 14.00 6.63
C HIS A 165 3.41 14.81 7.48
N ARG A 166 4.12 14.12 8.36
CA ARG A 166 5.20 14.66 9.20
C ARG A 166 6.37 13.69 9.18
N GLU A 167 7.57 14.22 9.19
CA GLU A 167 8.82 13.46 9.30
C GLU A 167 9.44 13.80 10.65
N VAL A 168 9.90 12.75 11.34
CA VAL A 168 10.62 12.81 12.61
C VAL A 168 12.01 12.28 12.40
N ASP A 169 12.98 12.66 13.24
CA ASP A 169 14.35 12.20 13.03
C ASP A 169 14.49 10.69 13.30
N PHE A 170 13.89 10.20 14.39
CA PHE A 170 13.83 8.78 14.71
C PHE A 170 12.49 8.37 15.30
N LEU A 171 11.93 7.27 14.78
CA LEU A 171 10.92 6.47 15.47
C LEU A 171 11.59 5.22 16.05
N ILE A 172 11.47 5.00 17.35
CA ILE A 172 12.21 3.98 18.09
C ILE A 172 11.22 3.05 18.79
N CYS A 173 11.45 1.74 18.69
CA CYS A 173 10.71 0.71 19.40
C CYS A 173 11.66 -0.05 20.34
N HIS A 174 11.38 0.03 21.65
CA HIS A 174 12.14 -0.66 22.68
C HIS A 174 11.17 -1.42 23.61
N ASP A 175 11.33 -2.74 23.72
CA ASP A 175 10.47 -3.62 24.51
C ASP A 175 8.96 -3.42 24.25
N GLY A 176 8.58 -3.25 22.98
CA GLY A 176 7.20 -3.02 22.56
C GLY A 176 6.66 -1.62 22.83
N THR A 177 7.48 -0.72 23.36
CA THR A 177 7.12 0.69 23.60
C THR A 177 7.71 1.57 22.51
N TRP A 178 6.89 2.47 21.97
CA TRP A 178 7.27 3.36 20.87
C TRP A 178 7.53 4.78 21.38
N GLY A 179 8.59 5.39 20.87
CA GLY A 179 8.93 6.79 21.15
C GLY A 179 9.57 7.47 19.95
N ILE A 180 9.56 8.80 19.96
CA ILE A 180 10.19 9.63 18.93
C ILE A 180 11.36 10.41 19.54
N LEU A 181 12.52 10.35 18.90
CA LEU A 181 13.69 11.16 19.24
C LEU A 181 13.89 12.21 18.14
N GLU A 182 14.00 13.47 18.54
CA GLU A 182 14.19 14.63 17.67
C GLU A 182 15.52 15.33 17.98
N VAL A 183 16.24 15.72 16.95
CA VAL A 183 17.51 16.44 17.00
C VAL A 183 17.24 17.94 16.76
N SER A 184 17.36 18.74 17.81
CA SER A 184 17.09 20.18 17.77
C SER A 184 18.33 20.99 17.34
N TYR A 185 18.25 21.66 16.19
CA TYR A 185 19.35 22.47 15.64
C TYR A 185 19.30 23.97 15.99
N HIS A 186 18.15 24.51 16.43
CA HIS A 186 17.99 25.95 16.68
C HIS A 186 17.12 26.26 17.91
N GLN A 187 17.52 27.26 18.71
CA GLN A 187 16.66 27.91 19.70
C GLN A 187 15.68 28.84 18.98
N GLY A 188 14.43 28.42 18.79
CA GLY A 188 13.39 29.28 18.18
C GLY A 188 12.32 28.58 17.34
N ARG A 189 12.35 27.24 17.19
CA ARG A 189 11.29 26.47 16.50
C ARG A 189 10.18 25.94 17.42
N TYR A 190 10.16 26.41 18.67
CA TYR A 190 9.32 25.89 19.74
C TYR A 190 7.85 25.63 19.34
N GLU A 191 7.20 26.59 18.68
CA GLU A 191 5.78 26.44 18.29
C GLU A 191 5.55 25.34 17.25
N LYS A 192 6.43 25.20 16.26
CA LYS A 192 6.32 24.16 15.22
C LYS A 192 6.66 22.77 15.77
N ASP A 193 7.65 22.71 16.65
CA ASP A 193 8.03 21.47 17.33
C ASP A 193 6.89 21.04 18.27
N GLN A 194 6.23 21.98 18.96
CA GLN A 194 5.06 21.71 19.78
C GLN A 194 3.84 21.22 18.96
N GLU A 195 3.56 21.82 17.81
CA GLU A 195 2.48 21.35 16.92
C GLU A 195 2.76 19.91 16.45
N LYS A 196 3.99 19.61 16.05
CA LYS A 196 4.41 18.27 15.64
C LYS A 196 4.28 17.26 16.78
N ASP A 197 4.76 17.61 17.99
CA ASP A 197 4.64 16.77 19.17
C ASP A 197 3.17 16.44 19.50
N LEU A 198 2.29 17.44 19.47
CA LEU A 198 0.85 17.26 19.73
C LEU A 198 0.20 16.38 18.66
N TRP A 199 0.60 16.51 17.40
CA TRP A 199 0.11 15.68 16.31
C TRP A 199 0.41 14.20 16.55
N PHE A 200 1.64 13.85 16.94
CA PHE A 200 2.02 12.47 17.26
C PHE A 200 1.37 11.95 18.55
N LYS A 201 1.32 12.78 19.60
CA LYS A 201 0.67 12.43 20.88
C LYS A 201 -0.81 12.11 20.69
N SER A 202 -1.51 12.87 19.85
CA SER A 202 -2.92 12.61 19.52
C SER A 202 -3.15 11.34 18.68
N ALA A 203 -2.09 10.75 18.11
CA ALA A 203 -2.10 9.44 17.46
C ALA A 203 -1.67 8.30 18.40
N GLY A 204 -1.35 8.59 19.65
CA GLY A 204 -0.99 7.59 20.68
C GLY A 204 0.50 7.38 20.89
N VAL A 205 1.38 8.11 20.19
CA VAL A 205 2.82 8.13 20.47
C VAL A 205 3.08 9.17 21.56
N LEU A 206 3.02 8.72 22.82
CA LEU A 206 3.01 9.62 23.97
C LEU A 206 4.40 10.18 24.32
N PHE A 207 5.46 9.45 23.98
CA PHE A 207 6.83 9.84 24.28
C PHE A 207 7.51 10.44 23.03
N VAL A 208 7.71 11.76 23.07
CA VAL A 208 8.49 12.52 22.09
C VAL A 208 9.53 13.31 22.88
N GLN A 209 10.81 13.14 22.56
CA GLN A 209 11.91 13.76 23.28
C GLN A 209 12.87 14.43 22.32
N HIS A 210 13.21 15.67 22.64
CA HIS A 210 14.13 16.49 21.89
C HIS A 210 15.49 16.53 22.60
N PHE A 211 16.57 16.43 21.82
CA PHE A 211 17.96 16.60 22.25
C PHE A 211 18.67 17.58 21.32
N THR A 212 19.62 18.36 21.83
CA THR A 212 20.33 19.30 20.96
C THR A 212 21.23 18.55 19.97
N ALA A 213 21.45 19.13 18.78
CA ALA A 213 22.36 18.57 17.79
C ALA A 213 23.78 18.35 18.33
N GLU A 214 24.22 19.23 19.24
CA GLU A 214 25.50 19.13 19.96
C GLU A 214 25.53 17.90 20.87
N GLN A 215 24.50 17.68 21.70
CA GLN A 215 24.40 16.49 22.55
C GLN A 215 24.41 15.20 21.72
N CYS A 216 23.62 15.16 20.65
CA CYS A 216 23.56 14.00 19.75
C CYS A 216 24.89 13.74 19.02
N TYR A 217 25.71 14.77 18.79
CA TYR A 217 26.99 14.61 18.11
C TYR A 217 28.12 14.21 19.07
N GLU A 218 28.22 14.88 20.21
CA GLU A 218 29.33 14.71 21.15
C GLU A 218 29.11 13.55 22.13
N GLN A 219 27.85 13.27 22.48
CA GLN A 219 27.48 12.32 23.53
C GLN A 219 26.33 11.38 23.10
N PRO A 220 26.39 10.76 21.91
CA PRO A 220 25.26 9.98 21.36
C PRO A 220 24.87 8.81 22.27
N LYS A 221 25.85 8.15 22.90
CA LYS A 221 25.60 7.05 23.85
C LYS A 221 24.75 7.51 25.04
N ILE A 222 25.09 8.64 25.65
CA ILE A 222 24.34 9.19 26.79
C ILE A 222 22.92 9.55 26.37
N VAL A 223 22.76 10.15 25.18
CA VAL A 223 21.44 10.50 24.61
C VAL A 223 20.58 9.25 24.44
N VAL A 224 21.13 8.20 23.81
CA VAL A 224 20.39 6.93 23.60
C VAL A 224 20.05 6.26 24.93
N GLU A 225 21.00 6.13 25.86
CA GLU A 225 20.77 5.54 27.18
C GLU A 225 19.67 6.30 27.96
N GLN A 226 19.73 7.64 27.95
CA GLN A 226 18.73 8.49 28.58
C GLN A 226 17.36 8.31 27.93
N PHE A 227 17.29 8.31 26.59
CA PHE A 227 16.05 8.16 25.85
C PHE A 227 15.38 6.81 26.17
N LEU A 228 16.14 5.70 26.08
CA LEU A 228 15.62 4.36 26.33
C LEU A 228 15.20 4.18 27.79
N SER A 229 15.96 4.74 28.74
CA SER A 229 15.60 4.74 30.16
C SER A 229 14.24 5.40 30.42
N ILE A 230 13.96 6.54 29.77
CA ILE A 230 12.67 7.22 29.93
C ILE A 230 11.55 6.50 29.16
N LEU A 231 11.84 6.01 27.95
CA LEU A 231 10.90 5.25 27.13
C LEU A 231 10.40 4.00 27.88
N SER A 232 11.28 3.31 28.59
CA SER A 232 10.92 2.11 29.38
C SER A 232 9.85 2.37 30.46
N LYS A 233 9.73 3.61 30.94
CA LYS A 233 8.70 4.00 31.93
C LYS A 233 7.29 4.09 31.34
N HIS A 234 7.18 4.05 30.01
CA HIS A 234 5.91 4.09 29.27
C HIS A 234 5.44 2.70 28.83
N LYS A 235 6.12 1.64 29.28
CA LYS A 235 5.72 0.25 29.04
C LYS A 235 4.33 0.00 29.63
N ARG A 236 3.41 -0.47 28.79
CA ARG A 236 2.07 -0.89 29.21
C ARG A 236 2.06 -2.32 29.74
#